data_AF-A0A662XEX1-F1
#
_entry.id   AF-A0A662XEX1-F1
#
_cell.length_a   1.000
_cell.length_b   1.000
_cell.length_c   1.000
_cell.angle_alpha   90.00
_cell.angle_beta   90.00
_cell.angle_gamma   90.00
#
_symmetry.space_group_name_H-M   'P 1'
#
loop_
_entity.id
_entity.type
_entity.pdbx_description
1 polymer ?
#
loop_
_entity_poly.entity_id
_entity_poly.type
_entity_poly.pdbx_seq_one_letter_code
_entity_poly.pdbx_strand_id
1 'polypeptide(L)'
;SATYTNNKLSNVKNAIVMHSDYNKTKGGYSGIPTSLVTITNITIDGLSGSATNLYDIVANPDVVSNWSFSNIAVNATKIGRCSGQPGNVEC
;
A
#
# COMPACT_ATOMS: atom_id res chain seq x y z
N SER A 1 12.21 -5.38 -5.86
CA SER A 1 11.39 -6.08 -4.86
C SER A 1 11.57 -5.39 -3.52
N ALA A 2 10.60 -5.53 -2.62
CA ALA A 2 10.71 -5.09 -1.24
C ALA A 2 9.92 -6.05 -0.35
N THR A 3 10.43 -6.31 0.86
CA THR A 3 9.83 -7.27 1.79
C THR A 3 9.73 -6.64 3.17
N TYR A 4 8.53 -6.72 3.76
CA TYR A 4 8.21 -6.18 5.07
C TYR A 4 7.59 -7.31 5.91
N THR A 5 8.33 -7.83 6.88
CA THR A 5 7.91 -8.99 7.69
C THR A 5 7.80 -8.64 9.16
N ASN A 6 6.76 -9.13 9.84
CA ASN A 6 6.60 -9.05 11.30
C ASN A 6 6.64 -7.63 11.87
N ASN A 7 6.21 -6.64 11.07
CA ASN A 7 6.11 -5.26 11.54
C ASN A 7 4.93 -5.10 12.49
N LYS A 8 5.12 -4.31 13.54
CA LYS A 8 4.08 -3.97 14.52
C LYS A 8 3.80 -2.48 14.50
N LEU A 9 2.57 -2.12 14.13
CA LEU A 9 2.10 -0.74 14.05
C LEU A 9 1.55 -0.28 15.41
N SER A 10 1.72 1.00 15.70
CA SER A 10 1.17 1.64 16.91
C SER A 10 0.50 2.95 16.55
N ASN A 11 -0.84 2.94 16.54
CA ASN A 11 -1.72 4.11 16.34
C ASN A 11 -1.36 4.94 15.10
N VAL A 12 -1.11 4.27 13.97
CA VAL A 12 -0.78 4.94 12.70
C VAL A 12 -2.04 5.31 11.92
N LYS A 13 -1.93 6.30 11.01
CA LYS A 13 -3.07 6.69 10.16
C LYS A 13 -3.43 5.60 9.13
N ASN A 14 -2.44 5.09 8.40
CA ASN A 14 -2.61 4.08 7.36
C ASN A 14 -1.64 2.92 7.65
N ALA A 15 -2.10 1.68 7.56
CA ALA A 15 -1.24 0.52 7.79
C ALA A 15 -0.36 0.20 6.57
N ILE A 16 -0.95 0.19 5.37
CA ILE A 16 -0.25 -0.04 4.10
C ILE A 16 -0.51 1.13 3.17
N VAL A 17 0.56 1.77 2.69
CA VAL A 17 0.50 2.90 1.75
C VAL A 17 1.31 2.58 0.51
N MET A 18 0.67 2.53 -0.65
CA MET A 18 1.33 2.27 -1.94
C MET A 18 0.84 3.29 -2.97
N HIS A 19 1.74 4.19 -3.38
CA HIS A 19 1.40 5.32 -4.24
C HIS A 19 2.36 5.42 -5.43
N SER A 20 1.80 5.66 -6.61
CA SER A 20 2.58 5.98 -7.83
C SER A 20 2.22 7.37 -8.38
N ASP A 21 1.78 8.26 -7.50
CA ASP A 21 1.30 9.61 -7.81
C ASP A 21 2.12 10.71 -7.11
N TYR A 22 3.26 10.36 -6.50
CA TYR A 22 4.13 11.32 -5.83
C TYR A 22 4.72 12.31 -6.84
N ASN A 23 4.52 13.60 -6.58
CA ASN A 23 5.04 14.69 -7.39
C ASN A 23 6.08 15.47 -6.58
N LYS A 24 7.35 15.42 -7.01
CA LYS A 24 8.47 16.07 -6.32
C LYS A 24 8.32 17.59 -6.28
N THR A 25 7.84 18.21 -7.36
CA THR A 25 7.64 19.67 -7.44
C THR A 25 6.56 20.15 -6.47
N LYS A 26 5.48 19.37 -6.30
CA LYS A 26 4.43 19.61 -5.31
C LYS A 26 4.89 19.29 -3.89
N GLY A 27 5.85 18.38 -3.74
CA GLY A 27 6.28 17.83 -2.45
C GLY A 27 5.26 16.86 -1.83
N GLY A 28 4.47 16.16 -2.65
CA GLY A 28 3.44 15.25 -2.14
C GLY A 28 2.64 14.54 -3.22
N TYR A 29 1.59 13.84 -2.80
CA TYR A 29 0.71 13.06 -3.68
C TYR A 29 -0.15 13.97 -4.55
N SER A 30 -0.16 13.71 -5.86
CA SER A 30 -0.93 14.46 -6.84
C SER A 30 -2.39 14.00 -6.93
N GLY A 31 -2.69 12.77 -6.52
CA GLY A 31 -3.96 12.09 -6.72
C GLY A 31 -4.08 11.40 -8.08
N ILE A 32 -3.09 11.55 -8.97
CA ILE A 32 -3.09 11.05 -10.34
C ILE A 32 -1.91 10.09 -10.50
N PRO A 33 -2.14 8.75 -10.46
CA PRO A 33 -1.06 7.78 -10.52
C PRO A 33 -0.55 7.57 -11.95
N THR A 34 0.24 8.51 -12.48
CA THR A 34 0.82 8.43 -13.83
C THR A 34 2.29 8.03 -13.86
N SER A 35 2.91 7.77 -12.70
CA SER A 35 4.30 7.32 -12.67
C SER A 35 4.47 6.02 -13.48
N LEU A 36 5.56 5.97 -14.24
CA LEU A 36 6.00 4.79 -14.99
C LEU A 36 7.00 3.92 -14.21
N VAL A 37 7.26 4.27 -12.94
CA VAL A 37 8.13 3.48 -12.07
C VAL A 37 7.47 2.14 -11.78
N THR A 38 8.14 1.06 -12.13
CA THR A 38 7.69 -0.30 -11.88
C THR A 38 7.75 -0.64 -10.39
N ILE A 39 6.62 -1.04 -9.81
CA ILE A 39 6.50 -1.44 -8.40
C ILE A 39 6.07 -2.91 -8.38
N THR A 40 7.04 -3.81 -8.41
CA THR A 40 6.79 -5.25 -8.55
C THR A 40 7.45 -6.06 -7.44
N ASN A 41 6.93 -7.26 -7.19
CA ASN A 41 7.49 -8.22 -6.22
C ASN A 41 7.57 -7.61 -4.81
N ILE A 42 6.41 -7.20 -4.30
CA ILE A 42 6.25 -6.63 -2.95
C ILE A 42 5.66 -7.70 -2.04
N THR A 43 6.31 -7.94 -0.91
CA THR A 43 5.79 -8.87 0.11
C THR A 43 5.55 -8.12 1.42
N ILE A 44 4.34 -8.22 1.95
CA ILE A 44 3.99 -7.79 3.30
C ILE A 44 3.44 -9.01 4.03
N ASP A 45 4.13 -9.43 5.09
CA ASP A 45 3.77 -10.63 5.84
C ASP A 45 3.84 -10.40 7.35
N GLY A 46 2.85 -10.90 8.09
CA GLY A 46 2.82 -10.82 9.55
C GLY A 46 2.67 -9.39 10.09
N LEU A 47 2.04 -8.49 9.33
CA LEU A 47 1.78 -7.12 9.78
C LEU A 47 0.70 -7.11 10.85
N SER A 48 1.00 -6.52 12.02
CA SER A 48 0.07 -6.48 13.16
C SER A 48 0.01 -5.09 13.81
N GLY A 49 -0.92 -4.88 14.74
CA GLY A 49 -1.02 -3.64 15.54
C GLY A 49 -2.29 -2.84 15.29
N SER A 50 -2.24 -1.52 15.41
CA SER A 50 -3.40 -0.63 15.24
C SER A 50 -3.18 0.46 14.18
N ALA A 51 -4.23 0.72 13.39
CA ALA A 51 -4.26 1.81 12.42
C ALA A 51 -5.67 2.42 12.26
N THR A 52 -5.78 3.62 11.70
CA THR A 52 -7.09 4.15 11.30
C THR A 52 -7.58 3.44 10.03
N ASN A 53 -6.81 3.48 8.95
CA ASN A 53 -7.11 2.80 7.68
C ASN A 53 -6.17 1.61 7.46
N LEU A 54 -6.70 0.49 6.95
CA LEU A 54 -5.90 -0.65 6.56
C LEU A 54 -5.06 -0.34 5.30
N TYR A 55 -5.68 0.28 4.29
CA TYR A 55 -5.06 0.59 3.01
C TYR A 55 -5.20 2.07 2.61
N ASP A 56 -4.16 2.58 1.98
CA ASP A 56 -4.15 3.80 1.17
C ASP A 56 -3.34 3.51 -0.10
N ILE A 57 -4.01 2.92 -1.09
CA ILE A 57 -3.40 2.49 -2.35
C ILE A 57 -3.97 3.32 -3.50
N VAL A 58 -3.07 4.04 -4.18
CA VAL A 58 -3.34 4.81 -5.41
C VAL A 58 -2.18 4.56 -6.36
N ALA A 59 -2.29 3.50 -7.17
CA ALA A 59 -1.23 3.04 -8.05
C ALA A 59 -1.66 3.05 -9.52
N ASN A 60 -0.68 3.07 -10.42
CA ASN A 60 -0.86 2.91 -11.85
C ASN A 60 -0.95 1.40 -12.12
N PRO A 61 -2.09 0.87 -12.60
CA PRO A 61 -2.24 -0.57 -12.82
C PRO A 61 -1.25 -1.14 -13.83
N ASP A 62 -0.73 -0.32 -14.75
CA ASP A 62 0.19 -0.77 -15.80
C ASP A 62 1.60 -1.08 -15.28
N VAL A 63 1.94 -0.66 -14.06
CA VAL A 63 3.31 -0.75 -13.52
C VAL A 63 3.41 -1.55 -12.23
N VAL A 64 2.31 -2.15 -11.78
CA VAL A 64 2.27 -2.97 -10.57
C VAL A 64 1.98 -4.43 -10.88
N SER A 65 2.70 -5.33 -10.22
CA SER A 65 2.48 -6.77 -10.34
C SER A 65 3.13 -7.54 -9.19
N ASN A 66 2.68 -8.76 -8.95
CA ASN A 66 3.27 -9.70 -7.99
C ASN A 66 3.38 -9.11 -6.57
N TRP A 67 2.30 -8.52 -6.07
CA TRP A 67 2.23 -8.14 -4.65
C TRP A 67 1.64 -9.29 -3.86
N SER A 68 2.18 -9.58 -2.68
CA SER A 68 1.69 -10.62 -1.79
C SER A 68 1.50 -10.05 -0.39
N PHE A 69 0.25 -9.97 0.07
CA PHE A 69 -0.11 -9.54 1.41
C PHE A 69 -0.66 -10.75 2.17
N SER A 70 0.06 -11.21 3.19
CA SER A 70 -0.30 -12.39 3.99
C SER A 70 -0.23 -12.09 5.49
N ASN A 71 -1.00 -12.83 6.28
CA ASN A 71 -1.01 -12.73 7.74
C ASN A 71 -1.16 -11.28 8.25
N ILE A 72 -2.07 -10.51 7.63
CA ILE A 72 -2.37 -9.13 8.01
C ILE A 72 -3.36 -9.14 9.17
N ALA A 73 -2.86 -8.87 10.38
CA ALA A 73 -3.60 -8.86 11.64
C ALA A 73 -3.59 -7.45 12.27
N VAL A 74 -3.97 -6.45 11.48
CA VAL A 74 -4.06 -5.04 11.92
C VAL A 74 -5.48 -4.73 12.39
N ASN A 75 -5.62 -4.23 13.61
CA ASN A 75 -6.87 -3.66 14.08
C ASN A 75 -7.07 -2.27 13.46
N ALA A 76 -7.68 -2.25 12.27
CA ALA A 76 -8.01 -1.05 11.53
C ALA A 76 -9.48 -0.65 11.74
N THR A 77 -9.75 0.65 11.85
CA THR A 77 -11.14 1.15 11.96
C THR A 77 -11.86 1.24 10.62
N LYS A 78 -11.11 1.28 9.51
CA LYS A 78 -11.60 1.38 8.14
C LYS A 78 -10.73 0.54 7.22
N ILE A 79 -11.32 -0.01 6.15
CA ILE A 79 -10.54 -0.63 5.07
C ILE A 79 -9.69 0.42 4.35
N GLY A 80 -10.26 1.60 4.05
CA GLY A 80 -9.54 2.69 3.39
C GLY A 80 -9.77 2.72 1.88
N ARG A 81 -8.74 3.07 1.09
CA ARG A 81 -8.85 3.21 -0.38
C ARG A 81 -7.89 2.25 -1.07
N CYS A 82 -8.39 1.57 -2.09
CA CYS A 82 -7.57 0.82 -3.03
C CYS A 82 -7.95 1.14 -4.47
N SER A 83 -6.97 1.52 -5.27
CA SER A 83 -7.12 1.78 -6.70
C SER A 83 -5.82 1.46 -7.43
N GLY A 84 -5.92 0.63 -8.46
CA GLY A 84 -4.81 0.28 -9.35
C GLY A 84 -3.81 -0.73 -8.77
N GLN A 85 -4.11 -1.38 -7.64
CA GLN A 85 -3.35 -2.53 -7.14
C GLN A 85 -3.43 -3.75 -8.09
N PRO A 86 -2.49 -4.71 -8.01
CA PRO A 86 -2.60 -5.98 -8.73
C PRO A 86 -3.88 -6.74 -8.35
N GLY A 87 -4.49 -7.44 -9.30
CA GLY A 87 -5.78 -8.10 -9.11
C GLY A 87 -5.83 -9.20 -8.03
N ASN A 88 -4.67 -9.71 -7.59
CA ASN A 88 -4.57 -10.70 -6.51
C ASN A 88 -4.48 -10.08 -5.10
N VAL A 89 -4.43 -8.75 -5.00
CA VAL A 89 -4.47 -8.03 -3.72
C VAL A 89 -5.91 -7.63 -3.45
N GLU A 90 -6.54 -8.32 -2.51
CA GLU A 90 -7.87 -7.98 -2.03
C GLU A 90 -7.81 -6.85 -0.99
N CYS A 91 -8.61 -5.83 -1.26
CA CYS A 91 -9.09 -4.84 -0.31
C CYS A 91 -10.62 -4.96 -0.29
#